data_AF-A0A967XZQ2-F1
#
_entry.id   AF-A0A967XZQ2-F1
#
_cell.length_a   1.000
_cell.length_b   1.000
_cell.length_c   1.000
_cell.angle_alpha   90.00
_cell.angle_beta   90.00
_cell.angle_gamma   90.00
#
_symmetry.space_group_name_H-M   'P 1'
#
loop_
_entity.id
_entity.type
_entity.pdbx_description
1 polymer ?
#
loop_
_entity_poly.entity_id
_entity_poly.type
_entity_poly.pdbx_seq_one_letter_code
_entity_poly.pdbx_strand_id
1 'polypeptide(L)'
;VSKDKETDLITREVLTKKWTDWIDYWSVDFNFEDKKEIIRVKDENEEIKEAWTGDYIFENEWQSFRTKRNRKLELKSVFHECTPGRRKIAVKVVDIFGNDTMKIIDVNI
;
A
#
# COMPACT_ATOMS: atom_id res chain seq x y z
N VAL A 1 -20.74 -14.16 5.72
CA VAL A 1 -21.97 -14.98 5.86
C VAL A 1 -22.43 -15.37 4.48
N SER A 2 -22.07 -16.58 4.03
CA SER A 2 -22.67 -17.21 2.86
C SER A 2 -23.97 -17.86 3.31
N LYS A 3 -25.11 -17.44 2.74
CA LYS A 3 -26.38 -18.14 2.94
C LYS A 3 -26.53 -19.18 1.85
N ASP A 4 -26.47 -20.45 2.21
CA ASP A 4 -27.01 -21.52 1.36
C ASP A 4 -28.54 -21.47 1.45
N LYS A 5 -29.22 -21.45 0.31
CA LYS A 5 -30.68 -21.24 0.23
C LYS A 5 -31.51 -22.49 0.57
N GLU A 6 -30.87 -23.60 0.94
CA GLU A 6 -31.54 -24.90 1.15
C GLU A 6 -31.51 -25.40 2.60
N THR A 7 -30.68 -24.83 3.48
CA THR A 7 -30.70 -25.16 4.90
C THR A 7 -30.53 -23.88 5.70
N ASP A 8 -31.32 -23.72 6.77
CA ASP A 8 -31.26 -22.59 7.71
C ASP A 8 -29.97 -22.62 8.58
N LEU A 9 -28.93 -23.30 8.09
CA LEU A 9 -27.65 -23.47 8.72
C LEU A 9 -26.76 -22.29 8.37
N ILE A 10 -26.66 -21.34 9.30
CA ILE A 10 -25.66 -20.28 9.23
C ILE A 10 -24.28 -20.92 9.50
N THR A 11 -23.52 -21.20 8.44
CA THR A 11 -22.14 -21.66 8.57
C THR A 11 -21.24 -20.47 8.91
N ARG A 12 -20.58 -20.55 10.07
CA ARG A 12 -19.62 -19.54 10.54
C ARG A 12 -18.26 -19.91 9.97
N GLU A 13 -17.89 -19.29 8.84
CA GLU A 13 -16.57 -19.51 8.24
C GLU A 13 -15.51 -18.68 8.94
N VAL A 14 -14.44 -19.33 9.42
CA VAL A 14 -13.27 -18.66 9.98
C VAL A 14 -12.40 -18.16 8.82
N LEU A 15 -12.42 -16.84 8.60
CA LEU A 15 -11.73 -16.19 7.48
C LEU A 15 -10.23 -16.01 7.69
N THR A 16 -9.77 -16.00 8.95
CA THR A 16 -8.38 -15.71 9.32
C THR A 16 -7.79 -16.86 10.14
N LYS A 17 -6.82 -17.57 9.57
CA LYS A 17 -6.07 -18.67 10.22
C LYS A 17 -4.62 -18.29 10.49
N LYS A 18 -4.04 -17.45 9.64
CA LYS A 18 -2.67 -16.93 9.76
C LYS A 18 -2.68 -15.40 9.71
N TRP A 19 -1.61 -14.77 10.18
CA TRP A 19 -1.54 -13.31 10.27
C TRP A 19 -1.70 -12.61 8.91
N THR A 20 -1.21 -13.21 7.81
CA THR A 20 -1.38 -12.65 6.46
C THR A 20 -2.83 -12.62 6.02
N ASP A 21 -3.71 -13.39 6.67
CA ASP A 21 -5.12 -13.40 6.33
C ASP A 21 -5.83 -12.08 6.70
N TRP A 22 -5.17 -11.22 7.47
CA TRP A 22 -5.64 -9.88 7.79
C TRP A 22 -5.29 -8.83 6.73
N ILE A 23 -4.49 -9.14 5.71
CA ILE A 23 -3.98 -8.15 4.72
C ILE A 23 -4.64 -8.33 3.36
N ASP A 24 -5.52 -7.42 2.94
CA ASP A 24 -6.17 -7.54 1.63
C ASP A 24 -5.32 -7.01 0.48
N TYR A 25 -4.49 -6.00 0.74
CA TYR A 25 -3.64 -5.36 -0.25
C TYR A 25 -2.32 -4.91 0.39
N TRP A 26 -1.23 -4.96 -0.36
CA TRP A 26 -0.02 -4.22 -0.02
C TRP A 26 0.75 -3.81 -1.28
N SER A 27 1.52 -2.74 -1.16
CA SER A 27 2.35 -2.19 -2.22
C SER A 27 3.70 -1.70 -1.72
N VAL A 28 4.62 -1.57 -2.67
CA VAL A 28 6.00 -1.14 -2.44
C VAL A 28 6.33 0.00 -3.40
N ASP A 29 6.98 1.00 -2.83
CA ASP A 29 7.73 2.05 -3.50
C ASP A 29 9.21 1.81 -3.16
N PHE A 30 10.01 1.48 -4.16
CA PHE A 30 11.42 1.13 -4.00
C PHE A 30 12.33 2.36 -3.83
N ASN A 31 11.82 3.57 -4.13
CA ASN A 31 12.55 4.82 -3.97
C ASN A 31 11.62 5.98 -3.57
N PHE A 32 11.09 5.93 -2.34
CA PHE A 32 10.04 6.83 -1.86
C PHE A 32 10.41 8.33 -1.91
N GLU A 33 11.70 8.67 -1.85
CA GLU A 33 12.14 10.06 -1.88
C GLU A 33 12.33 10.62 -3.31
N ASP A 34 12.00 9.87 -4.36
CA ASP A 34 12.21 10.30 -5.75
C ASP A 34 11.28 11.45 -6.16
N LYS A 35 10.04 11.45 -5.64
CA LYS A 35 8.99 12.37 -6.08
C LYS A 35 8.44 13.22 -4.95
N LYS A 36 8.89 14.48 -4.90
CA LYS A 36 8.38 15.48 -3.95
C LYS A 36 6.90 15.78 -4.20
N GLU A 37 6.13 15.90 -3.13
CA GLU A 37 4.74 16.36 -3.21
C GLU A 37 4.68 17.88 -3.39
N ILE A 38 4.36 18.31 -4.61
CA ILE A 38 4.26 19.74 -4.97
C ILE A 38 2.79 20.14 -5.05
N ILE A 39 2.42 21.18 -4.29
CA ILE A 39 1.10 21.80 -4.33
C ILE A 39 1.15 23.19 -4.97
N ARG A 40 0.00 23.66 -5.45
CA ARG A 40 -0.17 25.01 -5.97
C ARG A 40 -0.82 25.89 -4.91
N VAL A 41 -0.12 26.94 -4.51
CA VAL A 41 -0.58 27.92 -3.52
C VAL A 41 -0.73 29.27 -4.20
N LYS A 42 -1.81 30.00 -3.89
CA LYS A 42 -1.95 31.39 -4.32
C LYS A 42 -1.25 32.30 -3.31
N ASP A 43 -0.44 33.24 -3.79
CA ASP A 43 0.15 34.25 -2.94
C ASP A 43 -0.79 35.46 -2.73
N GLU A 44 -0.32 36.45 -1.97
CA GLU A 44 -1.04 37.69 -1.66
C GLU A 44 -1.42 38.50 -2.92
N ASN A 45 -0.75 38.25 -4.05
CA ASN A 45 -0.98 38.91 -5.34
C ASN A 45 -1.87 38.06 -6.27
N GLU A 46 -2.50 37.00 -5.76
CA GLU A 46 -3.26 35.99 -6.52
C GLU A 46 -2.43 35.21 -7.55
N GLU A 47 -1.09 35.27 -7.51
CA GLU A 47 -0.22 34.49 -8.38
C GLU A 47 -0.11 33.05 -7.84
N ILE A 48 -0.19 32.06 -8.76
CA ILE A 48 -0.04 30.66 -8.41
C ILE A 48 1.45 30.30 -8.36
N LYS A 49 1.90 29.80 -7.21
CA LYS A 49 3.26 29.30 -6.99
C LYS A 49 3.23 27.82 -6.63
N GLU A 50 4.24 27.10 -7.09
CA GLU A 50 4.48 25.71 -6.73
C GLU A 50 5.31 25.66 -5.45
N ALA A 51 4.81 24.94 -4.45
CA ALA A 51 5.46 24.78 -3.14
C ALA A 51 5.55 23.30 -2.80
N TRP A 52 6.72 22.87 -2.33
CA TRP A 52 6.89 21.53 -1.75
C TRP A 52 6.26 21.47 -0.37
N THR A 53 5.50 20.43 -0.08
CA THR A 53 4.84 20.22 1.22
C THR A 53 5.79 19.74 2.32
N GLY A 54 6.98 19.25 1.93
CA GLY A 54 7.90 18.53 2.83
C GLY A 54 7.70 17.02 2.82
N ASP A 55 6.67 16.52 2.13
CA ASP A 55 6.39 15.09 1.97
C ASP A 55 6.68 14.61 0.54
N TYR A 56 6.61 13.31 0.33
CA TYR A 56 6.84 12.65 -0.96
C TYR A 56 5.59 11.90 -1.41
N ILE A 57 5.42 11.82 -2.72
CA ILE A 57 4.33 11.07 -3.34
C ILE A 57 4.72 9.60 -3.33
N PHE A 58 3.91 8.76 -2.69
CA PHE A 58 4.05 7.31 -2.77
C PHE A 58 3.77 6.84 -4.21
N GLU A 59 4.78 6.25 -4.85
CA GLU A 59 4.65 5.66 -6.17
C GLU A 59 4.44 4.14 -6.05
N ASN A 60 3.28 3.69 -6.54
CA ASN A 60 2.90 2.28 -6.48
C ASN A 60 3.59 1.48 -7.57
N GLU A 61 4.88 1.19 -7.38
CA GLU A 61 5.72 0.47 -8.35
C GLU A 61 5.44 -1.04 -8.37
N TRP A 62 5.06 -1.61 -7.23
CA TRP A 62 4.65 -3.00 -7.14
C TRP A 62 3.53 -3.19 -6.12
N GLN A 63 2.60 -4.11 -6.39
CA GLN A 63 1.48 -4.43 -5.49
C GLN A 63 1.07 -5.90 -5.53
N SER A 64 0.50 -6.39 -4.44
CA SER A 64 -0.24 -7.65 -4.39
C SER A 64 -1.53 -7.48 -3.60
N PHE A 65 -2.59 -8.16 -4.05
CA PHE A 65 -3.90 -8.09 -3.42
C PHE A 65 -4.66 -9.38 -3.56
N ARG A 66 -5.62 -9.57 -2.65
CA ARG A 66 -6.54 -10.71 -2.65
C ARG A 66 -7.87 -10.31 -3.26
N THR A 67 -8.55 -11.29 -3.85
CA THR A 67 -9.93 -11.13 -4.32
C THR A 67 -10.84 -12.15 -3.62
N LYS A 68 -12.16 -11.95 -3.72
CA LYS A 68 -13.13 -12.94 -3.22
C LYS A 68 -12.93 -14.32 -3.84
N ARG A 69 -12.47 -14.39 -5.10
CA ARG A 69 -12.22 -15.65 -5.83
C ARG A 69 -10.83 -16.23 -5.53
N ASN A 70 -9.82 -15.37 -5.38
CA ASN A 70 -8.44 -15.77 -5.10
C ASN A 70 -7.94 -15.14 -3.80
N ARG A 71 -7.85 -15.96 -2.76
CA ARG A 71 -7.41 -15.55 -1.41
C ARG A 71 -5.89 -15.63 -1.22
N LYS A 72 -5.11 -15.90 -2.26
CA LYS A 72 -3.64 -15.93 -2.20
C LYS A 72 -3.09 -14.50 -2.25
N LEU A 73 -2.24 -14.15 -1.28
CA LEU A 73 -1.46 -12.92 -1.28
C LEU A 73 0.01 -13.27 -1.53
N GLU A 74 0.67 -12.55 -2.44
CA GLU A 74 2.11 -12.69 -2.64
C GLU A 74 2.83 -11.88 -1.56
N LEU A 75 3.77 -12.50 -0.86
CA LEU A 75 4.50 -11.87 0.26
C LEU A 75 5.91 -11.44 -0.15
N LYS A 76 6.26 -11.59 -1.42
CA LYS A 76 7.55 -11.22 -1.98
C LYS A 76 7.31 -10.38 -3.21
N SER A 77 7.91 -9.20 -3.23
CA SER A 77 7.87 -8.33 -4.41
C SER A 77 8.73 -8.90 -5.53
N VAL A 78 8.62 -8.28 -6.70
CA VAL A 78 9.64 -8.42 -7.74
C VAL A 78 10.98 -7.87 -7.26
N PHE A 79 12.07 -8.29 -7.92
CA PHE A 79 13.35 -7.62 -7.80
C PHE A 79 13.29 -6.26 -8.50
N HIS A 80 13.99 -5.27 -7.94
CA HIS A 80 14.11 -3.93 -8.50
C HIS A 80 15.60 -3.59 -8.62
N GLU A 81 16.05 -3.31 -9.84
CA GLU A 81 17.43 -2.89 -10.10
C GLU A 81 17.62 -1.45 -9.69
N CYS A 82 18.73 -1.16 -9.02
CA CYS A 82 19.01 0.16 -8.49
C CYS A 82 20.50 0.39 -8.31
N THR A 83 20.92 1.65 -8.30
CA THR A 83 22.32 2.02 -8.07
C THR A 83 22.75 1.75 -6.62
N PRO A 84 24.04 1.53 -6.34
CA PRO A 84 24.51 1.46 -4.96
C PRO A 84 24.25 2.77 -4.20
N GLY A 85 23.96 2.67 -2.91
CA GLY A 85 23.74 3.83 -2.04
C GLY A 85 22.53 3.70 -1.11
N ARG A 86 22.30 4.77 -0.34
CA ARG A 86 21.18 4.87 0.59
C ARG A 86 19.90 5.23 -0.16
N ARG A 87 18.81 4.55 0.21
CA ARG A 87 17.46 4.83 -0.28
C ARG A 87 16.43 4.51 0.79
N LYS A 88 15.25 5.09 0.63
CA LYS A 88 14.08 4.81 1.46
C LYS A 88 13.07 4.01 0.66
N ILE A 89 12.73 2.83 1.16
CA ILE A 89 11.67 1.99 0.60
C ILE A 89 10.41 2.23 1.43
N ALA A 90 9.31 2.59 0.80
CA ALA A 90 8.02 2.67 1.49
C ALA A 90 7.18 1.44 1.19
N VAL A 91 6.60 0.85 2.24
CA VAL A 91 5.67 -0.28 2.14
C VAL A 91 4.33 0.15 2.71
N LYS A 92 3.29 0.04 1.89
CA LYS A 92 1.91 0.35 2.28
C LYS A 92 1.10 -0.94 2.38
N VAL A 93 0.38 -1.13 3.48
CA VAL A 93 -0.43 -2.33 3.76
C VAL A 93 -1.85 -1.89 4.08
N VAL A 94 -2.83 -2.56 3.50
CA VAL A 94 -4.26 -2.35 3.76
C VAL A 94 -4.86 -3.65 4.32
N ASP A 95 -5.50 -3.55 5.47
CA ASP A 95 -6.14 -4.68 6.13
C ASP A 95 -7.54 -5.00 5.58
N ILE A 96 -8.12 -6.11 6.04
CA ILE A 96 -9.48 -6.55 5.63
C ILE A 96 -10.61 -5.61 6.08
N PHE A 97 -10.34 -4.67 6.97
CA PHE A 97 -11.27 -3.62 7.39
C PHE A 97 -11.09 -2.32 6.59
N GLY A 98 -10.09 -2.27 5.71
CA GLY A 98 -9.77 -1.11 4.89
C GLY A 98 -8.85 -0.11 5.57
N ASN A 99 -8.29 -0.41 6.75
CA ASN A 99 -7.31 0.49 7.36
C ASN A 99 -5.98 0.35 6.62
N ASP A 100 -5.38 1.48 6.26
CA ASP A 100 -4.06 1.51 5.66
C ASP A 100 -2.99 1.95 6.65
N THR A 101 -1.80 1.36 6.50
CA THR A 101 -0.59 1.76 7.21
C THR A 101 0.58 1.80 6.25
N MET A 102 1.50 2.73 6.46
CA MET A 102 2.71 2.86 5.65
C MET A 102 3.93 2.83 6.56
N LYS A 103 4.97 2.13 6.12
CA LYS A 103 6.26 2.10 6.81
C LYS A 103 7.39 2.39 5.83
N ILE A 104 8.22 3.35 6.20
CA ILE A 104 9.43 3.71 5.45
C ILE A 104 10.61 2.98 6.07
N ILE A 105 11.44 2.37 5.22
CA ILE A 105 12.58 1.55 5.60
C ILE A 105 13.82 2.10 4.91
N ASP A 106 14.80 2.50 5.70
CA ASP A 106 16.10 2.96 5.20
C ASP A 106 16.96 1.74 4.85
N VAL A 107 17.43 1.68 3.60
CA VAL A 107 18.27 0.60 3.10
C VAL A 107 19.54 1.19 2.48
N ASN A 108 20.67 0.50 2.68
CA ASN A 108 21.93 0.80 2.01
C ASN A 108 22.33 -0.43 1.19
N ILE A 109 22.28 -0.29 -0.14
CA ILE A 109 22.62 -1.35 -1.10
C ILE A 109 24.04 -1.15 -1.61
#